data_AF-A0A537S9A8-F1
#
_entry.id   AF-A0A537S9A8-F1
#
_cell.length_a   1.000
_cell.length_b   1.000
_cell.length_c   1.000
_cell.angle_alpha   90.00
_cell.angle_beta   90.00
_cell.angle_gamma   90.00
#
_symmetry.space_group_name_H-M   'P 1'
#
loop_
_entity.id
_entity.type
_entity.pdbx_description
1 polymer ?
#
loop_
_entity_poly.entity_id
_entity_poly.type
_entity_poly.pdbx_seq_one_letter_code
_entity_poly.pdbx_strand_id
1 'polypeptide(L)'
;MASLSEGQDDIVRRIAAVLNVQMIDVESARSTREHPHDANAFDLVLRARSLINQPPSHERMAEAGVLYERALELDPSSILAMLGVATVLINQSQGYIGQWAAADALERAGKLISDARALEPTSEGVLVGAVGLLDAQHRWADIIPAAERLIQAFPN
;
A
#
# COMPACT_ATOMS: atom_id res chain seq x y z
N MET A 1 26.14 27.39 -2.76
CA MET A 1 25.43 27.12 -4.03
C MET A 1 24.69 25.80 -3.92
N ALA A 2 23.65 25.70 -3.07
CA ALA A 2 22.92 24.44 -2.83
C ALA A 2 21.40 24.54 -3.15
N SER A 3 20.85 25.75 -3.27
CA SER A 3 19.40 25.96 -3.31
C SER A 3 18.71 25.70 -4.65
N LEU A 4 19.44 25.45 -5.74
CA LEU A 4 18.85 25.21 -7.07
C LEU A 4 18.78 23.72 -7.43
N SER A 5 19.74 22.90 -6.98
CA SER A 5 19.71 21.45 -7.20
C SER A 5 18.61 20.80 -6.35
N GLU A 6 18.55 21.14 -5.06
CA GLU A 6 17.52 20.64 -4.12
C GLU A 6 16.10 20.99 -4.60
N GLY A 7 15.88 22.22 -5.09
CA GLY A 7 14.58 22.63 -5.61
C GLY A 7 14.18 21.97 -6.93
N GLN A 8 15.14 21.56 -7.77
CA GLN A 8 14.86 20.82 -9.00
C GLN A 8 14.54 19.35 -8.73
N ASP A 9 15.25 18.74 -7.77
CA ASP A 9 15.02 17.36 -7.36
C ASP A 9 13.61 17.19 -6.76
N ASP A 10 13.14 18.16 -5.96
CA ASP A 10 11.77 18.17 -5.43
C ASP A 10 10.70 18.26 -6.52
N ILE A 11 10.93 19.05 -7.57
CA ILE A 11 10.01 19.16 -8.71
C ILE A 11 9.97 17.83 -9.47
N VAL A 12 11.13 17.23 -9.75
CA VAL A 12 11.23 15.95 -10.46
C VAL A 12 10.52 14.85 -9.69
N ARG A 13 10.70 14.77 -8.36
CA ARG A 13 10.03 13.78 -7.50
C ARG A 13 8.53 13.96 -7.47
N ARG A 14 8.05 15.20 -7.36
CA ARG A 14 6.61 15.49 -7.38
C ARG A 14 5.98 15.12 -8.73
N ILE A 15 6.66 15.39 -9.83
CA ILE A 15 6.23 14.97 -11.17
C ILE A 15 6.19 13.44 -11.24
N ALA A 16 7.24 12.75 -10.78
CA ALA A 16 7.29 11.29 -10.77
C ALA A 16 6.15 10.67 -9.95
N ALA A 17 5.83 11.23 -8.78
CA ALA A 17 4.72 10.77 -7.94
C ALA A 17 3.36 10.91 -8.65
N VAL A 18 3.09 12.06 -9.28
CA VAL A 18 1.85 12.27 -10.04
C VAL A 18 1.76 11.34 -11.25
N LEU A 19 2.86 11.17 -11.98
CA LEU A 19 2.91 10.26 -13.13
C LEU A 19 2.68 8.81 -12.71
N ASN A 20 3.21 8.39 -11.56
CA ASN A 20 3.01 7.03 -11.06
C ASN A 20 1.52 6.76 -10.75
N VAL A 21 0.82 7.72 -10.11
CA VAL A 21 -0.62 7.62 -9.84
C VAL A 21 -1.40 7.51 -11.15
N GLN A 22 -1.13 8.40 -12.12
CA GLN A 22 -1.80 8.38 -13.41
C GLN A 22 -1.55 7.09 -14.20
N MET A 23 -0.33 6.57 -14.16
CA MET A 23 0.02 5.32 -14.84
C MET A 23 -0.74 4.13 -14.26
N ILE A 24 -0.87 4.06 -12.93
CA ILE A 24 -1.69 3.03 -12.26
C ILE A 24 -3.14 3.12 -12.73
N ASP A 25 -3.72 4.31 -12.79
CA ASP A 25 -5.11 4.49 -13.20
C ASP A 25 -5.34 4.12 -14.68
N VAL A 26 -4.40 4.49 -15.55
CA VAL A 26 -4.44 4.12 -16.98
C VAL A 26 -4.37 2.61 -17.16
N GLU A 27 -3.43 1.94 -16.50
CA GLU A 27 -3.25 0.50 -16.65
C GLU A 27 -4.38 -0.29 -15.98
N SER A 28 -4.92 0.19 -14.86
CA SER A 28 -6.14 -0.33 -14.23
C SER A 28 -7.34 -0.28 -15.19
N ALA A 29 -7.57 0.86 -15.84
CA ALA A 29 -8.66 1.03 -16.80
C ALA A 29 -8.47 0.13 -18.04
N ARG A 30 -7.22 0.02 -18.52
CA ARG A 30 -6.86 -0.88 -19.61
C ARG A 30 -7.14 -2.34 -19.24
N SER A 31 -6.64 -2.78 -18.10
CA SER A 31 -6.84 -4.12 -17.56
C SER A 31 -8.33 -4.46 -17.44
N THR A 32 -9.13 -3.55 -16.88
CA THR A 32 -10.58 -3.74 -16.73
C THR A 32 -11.29 -3.94 -18.07
N ARG A 33 -10.83 -3.23 -19.12
CA ARG A 33 -11.38 -3.34 -20.47
C ARG A 33 -10.93 -4.61 -21.20
N GLU A 34 -9.65 -4.97 -21.09
CA GLU A 34 -9.03 -6.06 -21.86
C GLU A 34 -9.23 -7.42 -21.17
N HIS A 35 -9.23 -7.46 -19.84
CA HIS A 35 -9.32 -8.68 -19.03
C HIS A 35 -10.41 -8.58 -17.94
N PRO A 36 -11.69 -8.31 -18.27
CA PRO A 36 -12.73 -8.10 -17.25
C PRO A 36 -12.96 -9.33 -16.36
N HIS A 37 -12.80 -10.54 -16.90
CA HIS A 37 -13.08 -11.82 -16.21
C HIS A 37 -11.87 -12.74 -16.05
N ASP A 38 -10.70 -12.34 -16.57
CA ASP A 38 -9.46 -13.14 -16.58
C ASP A 38 -8.25 -12.29 -16.16
N ALA A 39 -8.46 -11.48 -15.12
CA ALA A 39 -7.42 -10.62 -14.56
C ALA A 39 -6.41 -11.47 -13.79
N ASN A 40 -5.11 -11.27 -14.06
CA ASN A 40 -4.06 -11.89 -13.25
C ASN A 40 -3.89 -11.16 -11.89
N ALA A 41 -3.01 -11.68 -11.03
CA ALA A 41 -2.78 -11.08 -9.71
C ALA A 41 -2.32 -9.61 -9.77
N PHE A 42 -1.48 -9.26 -10.75
CA PHE A 42 -0.97 -7.90 -10.91
C PHE A 42 -2.06 -6.94 -11.42
N ASP A 43 -2.90 -7.39 -12.36
CA ASP A 43 -4.07 -6.65 -12.83
C ASP A 43 -5.00 -6.27 -11.66
N LEU A 44 -5.29 -7.24 -10.79
CA LEU A 44 -6.14 -7.03 -9.62
C LEU A 44 -5.52 -6.05 -8.62
N VAL A 45 -4.20 -6.12 -8.40
CA VAL A 45 -3.46 -5.15 -7.58
C VAL A 45 -3.57 -3.73 -8.16
N LEU A 46 -3.43 -3.57 -9.49
CA LEU A 46 -3.56 -2.25 -10.12
C LEU A 46 -4.97 -1.69 -9.99
N ARG A 47 -6.00 -2.52 -10.16
CA ARG A 47 -7.40 -2.11 -9.96
C ARG A 47 -7.66 -1.70 -8.52
N ALA A 48 -7.19 -2.47 -7.55
CA ALA A 48 -7.28 -2.14 -6.13
C ALA A 48 -6.58 -0.81 -5.81
N ARG A 49 -5.37 -0.60 -6.32
CA ARG A 49 -4.62 0.66 -6.14
C ARG A 49 -5.34 1.86 -6.75
N SER A 50 -5.92 1.69 -7.93
CA SER A 50 -6.70 2.75 -8.57
C SER A 50 -7.88 3.19 -7.69
N LEU A 51 -8.58 2.25 -7.04
CA LEU A 51 -9.64 2.58 -6.06
C LEU A 51 -9.12 3.33 -4.83
N ILE A 52 -7.94 2.96 -4.34
CA ILE A 52 -7.27 3.63 -3.20
C ILE A 52 -6.79 5.04 -3.57
N ASN A 53 -6.41 5.28 -4.83
CA ASN A 53 -6.02 6.61 -5.33
C ASN A 53 -7.20 7.59 -5.39
N GLN A 54 -8.45 7.09 -5.40
CA GLN A 54 -9.65 7.92 -5.39
C GLN A 54 -9.95 8.48 -3.97
N PRO A 55 -10.68 9.61 -3.83
CA PRO A 55 -10.95 10.25 -2.52
C PRO A 55 -11.53 9.27 -1.49
N PRO A 56 -11.04 9.10 -0.26
CA PRO A 56 -11.43 7.96 0.60
C PRO A 56 -12.94 7.65 0.69
N SER A 57 -13.34 6.39 0.51
CA SER A 57 -14.72 5.93 0.72
C SER A 57 -14.78 4.50 1.26
N HIS A 58 -15.84 4.20 2.02
CA HIS A 58 -16.04 2.87 2.63
C HIS A 58 -16.14 1.78 1.56
N GLU A 59 -16.95 2.05 0.54
CA GLU A 59 -17.20 1.14 -0.58
C GLU A 59 -15.92 0.83 -1.34
N ARG A 60 -15.13 1.85 -1.71
CA ARG A 60 -13.88 1.64 -2.44
C ARG A 60 -12.82 0.93 -1.63
N MET A 61 -12.75 1.20 -0.33
CA MET A 61 -11.84 0.47 0.56
C MET A 61 -12.22 -1.02 0.65
N ALA A 62 -13.52 -1.33 0.79
CA ALA A 62 -14.00 -2.70 0.82
C ALA A 62 -13.74 -3.43 -0.51
N GLU A 63 -14.02 -2.78 -1.64
CA GLU A 63 -13.79 -3.32 -2.98
C GLU A 63 -12.29 -3.54 -3.25
N ALA A 64 -11.43 -2.58 -2.88
CA ALA A 64 -9.97 -2.76 -2.97
C ALA A 64 -9.49 -3.95 -2.12
N GLY A 65 -10.05 -4.13 -0.93
CA GLY A 65 -9.79 -5.31 -0.09
C GLY A 65 -10.09 -6.62 -0.81
N VAL A 66 -11.28 -6.75 -1.40
CA VAL A 66 -11.67 -7.94 -2.17
C VAL A 66 -10.71 -8.21 -3.33
N LEU A 67 -10.30 -7.16 -4.05
CA LEU A 67 -9.37 -7.29 -5.17
C LEU A 67 -7.97 -7.73 -4.71
N TYR A 68 -7.45 -7.18 -3.61
CA TYR A 68 -6.16 -7.60 -3.06
C TYR A 68 -6.19 -9.04 -2.54
N GLU A 69 -7.27 -9.46 -1.88
CA GLU A 69 -7.44 -10.85 -1.43
C GLU A 69 -7.44 -11.80 -2.62
N ARG A 70 -8.20 -11.46 -3.68
CA ARG A 70 -8.23 -12.27 -4.90
C ARG A 70 -6.86 -12.32 -5.58
N ALA A 71 -6.12 -11.22 -5.59
CA ALA A 71 -4.76 -11.19 -6.10
C ALA A 71 -3.84 -12.13 -5.29
N LEU A 72 -3.98 -12.15 -3.96
CA LEU A 72 -3.20 -13.00 -3.07
C LEU A 72 -3.57 -14.48 -3.19
N GLU A 73 -4.84 -14.79 -3.50
CA GLU A 73 -5.26 -16.16 -3.83
C GLU A 73 -4.62 -16.67 -5.13
N LEU A 74 -4.48 -15.80 -6.14
CA LEU A 74 -3.85 -16.15 -7.42
C LEU A 74 -2.33 -16.23 -7.32
N ASP A 75 -1.71 -15.32 -6.56
CA ASP A 75 -0.28 -15.30 -6.31
C ASP A 75 -0.01 -15.05 -4.81
N PRO A 76 0.15 -16.13 -4.03
CA PRO A 76 0.48 -16.06 -2.60
C PRO A 76 1.86 -15.45 -2.32
N SER A 77 2.71 -15.23 -3.33
CA SER A 77 4.02 -14.58 -3.20
C SER A 77 4.00 -13.09 -3.56
N SER A 78 2.84 -12.56 -3.97
CA SER A 78 2.69 -11.16 -4.35
C SER A 78 2.82 -10.23 -3.14
N ILE A 79 4.01 -9.64 -2.99
CA ILE A 79 4.30 -8.62 -1.96
C ILE A 79 3.29 -7.46 -2.05
N LEU A 80 2.93 -7.03 -3.26
CA LEU A 80 2.00 -5.93 -3.45
C LEU A 80 0.58 -6.29 -2.97
N ALA A 81 0.14 -7.53 -3.17
CA ALA A 81 -1.14 -8.01 -2.66
C ALA A 81 -1.13 -8.14 -1.13
N MET A 82 -0.07 -8.73 -0.55
CA MET A 82 0.10 -8.84 0.90
C MET A 82 0.02 -7.46 1.59
N LEU A 83 0.78 -6.50 1.09
CA LEU A 83 0.80 -5.14 1.63
C LEU A 83 -0.53 -4.40 1.41
N GLY A 84 -1.20 -4.66 0.28
CA GLY A 84 -2.53 -4.13 -0.02
C GLY A 84 -3.57 -4.60 1.01
N VAL A 85 -3.67 -5.91 1.25
CA VAL A 85 -4.56 -6.47 2.28
C VAL A 85 -4.22 -5.91 3.67
N ALA A 86 -2.93 -5.90 4.05
CA ALA A 86 -2.52 -5.36 5.34
C ALA A 86 -2.93 -3.89 5.52
N THR A 87 -2.81 -3.07 4.48
CA THR A 87 -3.21 -1.65 4.49
C THR A 87 -4.72 -1.50 4.74
N VAL A 88 -5.54 -2.31 4.06
CA VAL A 88 -7.00 -2.30 4.26
C VAL A 88 -7.37 -2.66 5.70
N LEU A 89 -6.76 -3.72 6.24
CA LEU A 89 -6.99 -4.18 7.62
C LEU A 89 -6.58 -3.13 8.67
N ILE A 90 -5.45 -2.46 8.45
CA ILE A 90 -4.98 -1.37 9.32
C ILE A 90 -5.98 -0.21 9.30
N ASN A 91 -6.39 0.27 8.12
CA ASN A 91 -7.35 1.35 7.98
C ASN A 91 -8.70 1.02 8.64
N GLN A 92 -9.15 -0.24 8.52
CA GLN A 92 -10.35 -0.74 9.18
C GLN A 92 -10.24 -0.70 10.70
N SER A 93 -9.09 -1.09 11.26
CA SER A 93 -8.89 -1.12 12.72
C SER A 93 -8.88 0.28 13.35
N GLN A 94 -8.42 1.28 12.60
CA GLN A 94 -8.36 2.67 13.05
C GLN A 94 -9.70 3.40 12.91
N GLY A 95 -10.70 2.77 12.28
CA GLY A 95 -12.05 3.32 12.13
C GLY A 95 -12.12 4.53 11.19
N TYR A 96 -11.07 4.81 10.41
CA TYR A 96 -10.97 6.02 9.57
C TYR A 96 -12.12 6.21 8.57
N ILE A 97 -12.82 5.12 8.23
CA ILE A 97 -13.91 5.13 7.24
C ILE A 97 -15.17 4.44 7.79
N GLY A 98 -15.34 4.41 9.12
CA GLY A 98 -16.53 3.86 9.79
C GLY A 98 -16.67 2.33 9.72
N GLN A 99 -15.61 1.63 9.27
CA GLN A 99 -15.50 0.17 9.34
C GLN A 99 -15.07 -0.26 10.74
N TRP A 100 -15.60 -1.38 11.20
CA TRP A 100 -15.15 -2.06 12.41
C TRP A 100 -14.37 -3.29 11.96
N ALA A 101 -13.08 -3.30 12.24
CA ALA A 101 -12.25 -4.45 11.95
C ALA A 101 -12.66 -5.68 12.79
N ALA A 102 -12.42 -6.86 12.24
CA ALA A 102 -12.40 -8.08 13.04
C ALA A 102 -11.32 -7.96 14.13
N ALA A 103 -11.53 -8.63 15.27
CA ALA A 103 -10.63 -8.52 16.43
C ALA A 103 -9.18 -8.94 16.11
N ASP A 104 -8.99 -9.78 15.10
CA ASP A 104 -7.70 -10.32 14.64
C ASP A 104 -7.10 -9.57 13.43
N ALA A 105 -7.73 -8.48 12.95
CA ALA A 105 -7.30 -7.79 11.74
C ALA A 105 -5.84 -7.30 11.81
N LEU A 106 -5.43 -6.76 12.96
CA LEU A 106 -4.04 -6.29 13.16
C LEU A 106 -3.05 -7.44 13.27
N GLU A 107 -3.46 -8.60 13.81
CA GLU A 107 -2.62 -9.80 13.84
C GLU A 107 -2.39 -10.31 12.42
N ARG A 108 -3.46 -10.40 11.62
CA ARG A 108 -3.38 -10.79 10.22
C ARG A 108 -2.55 -9.82 9.38
N ALA A 109 -2.74 -8.51 9.56
CA ALA A 109 -1.92 -7.49 8.90
C ALA A 109 -0.44 -7.66 9.25
N GLY A 110 -0.13 -7.90 10.53
CA GLY A 110 1.23 -8.16 11.00
C GLY A 110 1.85 -9.41 10.38
N LYS A 111 1.08 -10.48 10.23
CA LYS A 111 1.54 -11.69 9.54
C LYS A 111 1.88 -11.40 8.08
N LEU A 112 0.99 -10.74 7.33
CA LEU A 112 1.21 -10.42 5.92
C LEU A 112 2.42 -9.52 5.70
N ILE A 113 2.62 -8.52 6.55
CA ILE A 113 3.81 -7.66 6.50
C ILE A 113 5.08 -8.47 6.81
N SER A 114 5.02 -9.41 7.76
CA SER A 114 6.15 -10.27 8.08
C SER A 114 6.49 -11.24 6.95
N ASP A 115 5.48 -11.81 6.29
CA ASP A 115 5.65 -12.70 5.14
C ASP A 115 6.25 -11.92 3.96
N ALA A 116 5.74 -10.72 3.67
CA ALA A 116 6.28 -9.82 2.63
C ALA A 116 7.74 -9.45 2.92
N ARG A 117 8.08 -9.16 4.18
CA ARG A 117 9.46 -8.87 4.60
C ARG A 117 10.39 -10.08 4.44
N ALA A 118 9.89 -11.30 4.59
CA ALA A 118 10.70 -12.50 4.39
C ALA A 118 11.06 -12.70 2.90
N LEU A 119 10.22 -12.22 1.98
CA LEU A 119 10.46 -12.23 0.55
C LEU A 119 11.38 -11.07 0.11
N GLU A 120 11.10 -9.85 0.58
CA GLU A 120 11.88 -8.66 0.25
C GLU A 120 12.06 -7.75 1.49
N PRO A 121 13.18 -7.89 2.23
CA PRO A 121 13.36 -7.22 3.51
C PRO A 121 13.49 -5.69 3.43
N THR A 122 13.91 -5.16 2.29
CA THR A 122 14.27 -3.74 2.10
C THR A 122 13.32 -2.99 1.18
N SER A 123 12.15 -3.55 0.86
CA SER A 123 11.14 -2.84 0.07
C SER A 123 10.57 -1.67 0.87
N GLU A 124 10.46 -0.50 0.24
CA GLU A 124 9.85 0.69 0.84
C GLU A 124 8.44 0.38 1.38
N GLY A 125 7.64 -0.36 0.61
CA GLY A 125 6.29 -0.73 0.99
C GLY A 125 6.22 -1.59 2.26
N VAL A 126 7.22 -2.46 2.48
CA VAL A 126 7.32 -3.28 3.69
C VAL A 126 7.64 -2.41 4.91
N LEU A 127 8.55 -1.46 4.76
CA LEU A 127 8.90 -0.53 5.85
C LEU A 127 7.73 0.41 6.19
N VAL A 128 7.06 0.97 5.18
CA VAL A 128 5.85 1.79 5.35
C VAL A 128 4.74 0.99 6.04
N GLY A 129 4.48 -0.24 5.59
CA GLY A 129 3.48 -1.12 6.19
C GLY A 129 3.79 -1.42 7.66
N ALA A 130 5.06 -1.64 8.01
CA ALA A 130 5.48 -1.86 9.39
C ALA A 130 5.25 -0.62 10.28
N VAL A 131 5.53 0.59 9.77
CA VAL A 131 5.25 1.84 10.49
C VAL A 131 3.74 2.00 10.71
N GLY A 132 2.91 1.77 9.68
CA GLY A 132 1.45 1.86 9.79
C GLY A 132 0.87 0.85 10.80
N LEU A 133 1.43 -0.36 10.87
CA LEU A 133 1.03 -1.37 11.86
C LEU A 133 1.36 -0.92 13.29
N LEU A 134 2.54 -0.35 13.51
CA LEU A 134 2.95 0.15 14.83
C LEU A 134 2.05 1.30 15.29
N ASP A 135 1.66 2.19 14.37
CA ASP A 135 0.70 3.26 14.63
C ASP A 135 -0.66 2.73 15.07
N ALA A 136 -1.22 1.80 14.30
CA ALA A 136 -2.51 1.18 14.62
C ALA A 136 -2.51 0.33 15.90
N GLN A 137 -1.35 -0.21 16.30
CA GLN A 137 -1.17 -0.91 17.57
C GLN A 137 -0.89 0.03 18.76
N HIS A 138 -0.84 1.34 18.53
CA HIS A 138 -0.44 2.34 19.51
C HIS A 138 0.96 2.13 20.12
N ARG A 139 1.88 1.50 19.37
CA ARG A 139 3.26 1.22 19.79
C ARG A 139 4.21 2.37 19.48
N TRP A 140 3.90 3.55 20.02
CA TRP A 140 4.51 4.81 19.57
C TRP A 140 6.00 4.90 19.88
N ALA A 141 6.47 4.21 20.93
CA ALA A 141 7.89 4.10 21.26
C ALA A 141 8.72 3.42 20.16
N ASP A 142 8.09 2.56 19.35
CA ASP A 142 8.76 1.81 18.27
C ASP A 142 8.63 2.51 16.91
N ILE A 143 7.72 3.49 16.76
CA ILE A 143 7.46 4.18 15.50
C ILE A 143 8.65 5.05 15.08
N ILE A 144 9.16 5.88 16.00
CA ILE A 144 10.28 6.81 15.71
C ILE A 144 11.48 6.07 15.11
N PRO A 145 12.05 5.03 15.74
CA PRO A 145 13.19 4.33 15.16
C PRO A 145 12.85 3.58 13.86
N ALA A 146 11.59 3.20 13.63
CA ALA A 146 11.16 2.60 12.37
C ALA A 146 11.07 3.63 11.23
N ALA A 147 10.49 4.81 11.51
CA ALA A 147 10.40 5.91 10.56
C ALA A 147 11.78 6.47 10.20
N GLU A 148 12.70 6.57 11.17
CA GLU A 148 14.08 6.97 10.90
C GLU A 148 14.78 6.02 9.92
N ARG A 149 14.60 4.71 10.06
CA ARG A 149 15.15 3.71 9.11
C ARG A 149 14.54 3.86 7.72
N LEU A 150 13.24 4.12 7.63
CA LEU A 150 12.56 4.36 6.36
C LEU A 150 13.15 5.58 5.65
N ILE A 151 13.30 6.72 6.35
CA ILE A 151 13.87 7.95 5.80
C ILE A 151 15.33 7.77 5.39
N GLN A 152 16.12 7.02 6.17
CA GLN A 152 17.52 6.74 5.83
C GLN A 152 17.66 5.83 4.61
N ALA A 153 16.77 4.84 4.45
CA ALA A 153 16.78 3.92 3.33
C ALA A 153 16.21 4.56 2.04
N PHE A 154 15.24 5.47 2.19
CA PHE A 154 14.53 6.14 1.10
C PHE A 154 14.53 7.67 1.35
N PRO A 155 15.67 8.33 1.13
CA PRO A 155 15.77 9.78 1.32
C PRO A 155 14.93 10.50 0.26
N ASN A 156 13.95 11.26 0.77
CA ASN A 156 13.02 12.06 -0.03
C ASN A 156 13.69 13.12 -0.90
#